data_AF-A0AAV0VK87-F1
#
_entry.id   AF-A0AAV0VK87-F1
#
_cell.length_a   1.000
_cell.length_b   1.000
_cell.length_c   1.000
_cell.angle_alpha   90.00
_cell.angle_beta   90.00
_cell.angle_gamma   90.00
#
_symmetry.space_group_name_H-M   'P 1'
#
loop_
_entity.id
_entity.type
_entity.pdbx_description
1 polymer ?
#
loop_
_entity_poly.entity_id
_entity_poly.type
_entity_poly.pdbx_seq_one_letter_code
_entity_poly.pdbx_strand_id
1 'polypeptide(L)'
;MMAPNAECQKYYKDDDIVISGISGRFPNCETFDEFKEKLFDGTDILDKEQSRWPDGICGAVTKIGVLSNLEKFDSTFFNVHPKLAERLDPQIRAMLESTYEAFVDAGVNPTSLRGSNTAVVVATTNNDYADWWSAEPTRVNGYEFLGCTRTMFPNRISYSFDLKGPSYAVDSGSSGSLMAFEHAL
;
A
#
# COMPACT_ATOMS: atom_id res chain seq x y z
N MET A 1 -12.46 -7.11 -19.35
CA MET A 1 -11.37 -8.10 -19.37
C MET A 1 -10.60 -7.89 -20.66
N MET A 2 -9.55 -7.06 -20.66
CA MET A 2 -8.73 -6.90 -21.85
C MET A 2 -7.66 -7.98 -21.81
N ALA A 3 -7.57 -8.70 -22.91
CA ALA A 3 -6.82 -9.93 -23.05
C ALA A 3 -5.32 -9.75 -22.74
N PRO A 4 -4.66 -10.78 -22.17
CA PRO A 4 -3.21 -10.85 -22.19
C PRO A 4 -2.73 -10.75 -23.64
N ASN A 5 -1.48 -10.32 -23.85
CA ASN A 5 -0.81 -10.26 -25.16
C ASN A 5 -1.26 -11.43 -26.06
N ALA A 6 -1.61 -11.21 -27.33
CA ALA A 6 -2.34 -12.20 -28.15
C ALA A 6 -1.65 -13.59 -28.24
N GLU A 7 -0.34 -13.66 -28.03
CA GLU A 7 0.41 -14.91 -27.92
C GLU A 7 0.24 -15.65 -26.58
N CYS A 8 -0.12 -14.97 -25.51
CA CYS A 8 -0.36 -15.55 -24.19
C CYS A 8 -1.75 -16.17 -24.07
N GLN A 9 -2.76 -15.67 -24.80
CA GLN A 9 -4.14 -16.18 -24.75
C GLN A 9 -4.28 -17.67 -25.08
N LYS A 10 -3.35 -18.27 -25.84
CA LYS A 10 -3.38 -19.71 -26.14
C LYS A 10 -3.08 -20.61 -24.94
N TYR A 11 -2.60 -20.06 -23.83
CA TYR A 11 -2.16 -20.82 -22.65
C TYR A 11 -3.05 -20.63 -21.41
N TYR A 12 -4.01 -19.71 -21.43
CA TYR A 12 -4.85 -19.40 -20.27
C TYR A 12 -6.32 -19.71 -20.54
N LYS A 13 -6.99 -20.27 -19.55
CA LYS A 13 -8.46 -20.35 -19.48
C LYS A 13 -9.02 -19.05 -18.90
N ASP A 14 -10.30 -18.78 -19.15
CA ASP A 14 -10.96 -17.55 -18.69
C ASP A 14 -10.96 -17.39 -17.16
N ASP A 15 -10.90 -18.50 -16.41
CA ASP A 15 -10.89 -18.52 -14.94
C ASP A 15 -9.47 -18.70 -14.34
N ASP A 16 -8.42 -18.70 -15.17
CA ASP A 16 -7.05 -18.80 -14.66
C ASP A 16 -6.67 -17.50 -13.93
N ILE A 17 -6.10 -17.65 -12.73
CA ILE A 17 -5.68 -16.53 -11.90
C ILE A 17 -4.22 -16.20 -12.19
N VAL A 18 -3.93 -14.93 -12.47
CA VAL A 18 -2.60 -14.43 -12.80
C VAL A 18 -2.25 -13.22 -11.97
N ILE A 19 -0.96 -13.07 -11.65
CA ILE A 19 -0.41 -11.80 -11.13
C ILE A 19 -0.19 -10.89 -12.34
N SER A 20 -1.06 -9.92 -12.53
CA SER A 20 -1.05 -9.05 -13.70
C SER A 20 -0.21 -7.79 -13.55
N GLY A 21 0.05 -7.32 -12.32
CA GLY A 21 0.93 -6.18 -12.07
C GLY A 21 1.39 -6.09 -10.61
N ILE A 22 2.51 -5.39 -10.39
CA ILE A 22 3.16 -5.24 -9.09
C ILE A 22 3.72 -3.83 -8.92
N SER A 23 3.61 -3.28 -7.72
CA SER A 23 4.38 -2.10 -7.30
C SER A 23 4.56 -2.12 -5.79
N GLY A 24 5.49 -1.31 -5.29
CA GLY A 24 5.69 -1.11 -3.87
C GLY A 24 6.79 -0.10 -3.58
N ARG A 25 6.90 0.25 -2.30
CA ARG A 25 8.00 1.02 -1.71
C ARG A 25 8.78 0.11 -0.80
N PHE A 26 10.11 0.18 -0.85
CA PHE A 26 11.00 -0.67 -0.07
C PHE A 26 12.07 0.18 0.61
N PRO A 27 12.77 -0.34 1.64
CA PRO A 27 13.87 0.38 2.25
C PRO A 27 14.87 0.87 1.20
N ASN A 28 15.18 2.17 1.20
CA ASN A 28 16.07 2.80 0.22
C ASN A 28 15.72 2.60 -1.26
N CYS A 29 14.47 2.26 -1.58
CA CYS A 29 14.02 2.08 -2.95
C CYS A 29 12.63 2.74 -3.10
N GLU A 30 12.55 3.75 -3.95
CA GLU A 30 11.30 4.45 -4.23
C GLU A 30 10.43 3.68 -5.23
N THR A 31 11.00 2.69 -5.93
CA THR A 31 10.28 1.87 -6.90
C THR A 31 10.59 0.38 -6.75
N PHE A 32 9.73 -0.46 -7.32
CA PHE A 32 9.96 -1.90 -7.39
C PHE A 32 11.18 -2.25 -8.26
N ASP A 33 11.44 -1.49 -9.32
CA ASP A 33 12.61 -1.70 -10.18
C ASP A 33 13.93 -1.41 -9.47
N GLU A 34 14.01 -0.35 -8.68
CA GLU A 34 15.18 -0.06 -7.83
C GLU A 34 15.41 -1.16 -6.80
N PHE A 35 14.33 -1.66 -6.18
CA PHE A 35 14.42 -2.78 -5.25
C PHE A 35 14.95 -4.04 -5.95
N LYS A 36 14.44 -4.33 -7.14
CA LYS A 36 14.84 -5.49 -7.95
C LYS A 36 16.33 -5.41 -8.33
N GLU A 37 16.81 -4.27 -8.78
CA GLU A 37 18.23 -4.05 -9.11
C GLU A 37 19.12 -4.33 -7.90
N LYS A 38 18.85 -3.67 -6.76
CA LYS A 38 19.63 -3.85 -5.53
C LYS A 38 19.58 -5.28 -4.99
N LEU A 39 18.44 -5.96 -5.14
CA LEU A 39 18.29 -7.36 -4.75
C LEU A 39 19.20 -8.26 -5.57
N PHE A 40 19.27 -8.08 -6.89
CA PHE A 40 20.14 -8.88 -7.76
C PHE A 40 21.63 -8.58 -7.56
N ASP A 41 21.96 -7.34 -7.19
CA ASP A 41 23.33 -6.95 -6.86
C ASP A 41 23.78 -7.40 -5.45
N GLY A 42 22.86 -7.95 -4.65
CA GLY A 42 23.14 -8.32 -3.25
C GLY A 42 23.41 -7.12 -2.35
N THR A 43 22.89 -5.94 -2.71
CA THR A 43 23.06 -4.70 -1.96
C THR A 43 22.21 -4.74 -0.69
N ASP A 44 22.82 -4.48 0.46
CA ASP A 44 22.10 -4.33 1.72
C ASP A 44 21.36 -3.00 1.73
N ILE A 45 20.04 -3.06 1.81
CA ILE A 45 19.14 -1.91 1.79
C ILE A 45 18.73 -1.43 3.19
N LEU A 46 19.30 -2.01 4.26
CA LEU A 46 19.05 -1.58 5.64
C LEU A 46 20.01 -0.47 6.05
N ASP A 47 19.48 0.54 6.73
CA ASP A 47 20.23 1.71 7.17
C ASP A 47 20.40 1.77 8.67
N LYS A 48 21.43 2.53 9.07
CA LYS A 48 21.59 3.02 10.44
C LYS A 48 20.91 4.37 10.68
N GLU A 49 20.20 4.87 9.68
CA GLU A 49 19.58 6.19 9.73
C GLU A 49 18.45 6.22 10.76
N GLN A 50 18.61 7.08 11.76
CA GLN A 50 17.69 7.25 12.89
C GLN A 50 16.63 8.31 12.61
N SER A 51 15.93 8.19 11.48
CA SER A 51 14.80 9.10 11.20
C SER A 51 13.54 8.72 11.99
N ARG A 52 13.48 7.51 12.58
CA ARG A 52 12.30 6.99 13.28
C ARG A 52 12.34 7.21 14.78
N TRP A 53 13.49 7.00 15.42
CA TRP A 53 13.66 7.17 16.86
C TRP A 53 15.13 7.42 17.21
N PRO A 54 15.42 8.01 18.38
CA PRO A 54 16.78 8.22 18.86
C PRO A 54 17.55 6.91 19.09
N ASP A 55 18.87 6.95 18.90
CA ASP A 55 19.75 5.82 19.16
C ASP A 55 19.61 5.24 20.57
N GLY A 56 19.65 3.90 20.65
CA GLY A 56 19.62 3.18 21.93
C GLY A 56 18.29 3.24 22.67
N ILE A 57 17.21 3.78 22.06
CA ILE A 57 15.88 3.78 22.68
C ILE A 57 15.48 2.34 23.05
N CYS A 58 15.22 2.10 24.33
CA CYS A 58 14.79 0.80 24.85
C CYS A 58 15.63 -0.41 24.39
N GLY A 59 16.91 -0.23 24.04
CA GLY A 59 17.76 -1.30 23.50
C GLY A 59 17.41 -1.75 22.07
N ALA A 60 16.73 -0.89 21.29
CA ALA A 60 16.39 -1.16 19.90
C ALA A 60 17.64 -1.37 19.04
N VAL A 61 17.51 -2.22 18.01
CA VAL A 61 18.57 -2.44 17.03
C VAL A 61 18.82 -1.18 16.21
N THR A 62 20.10 -0.93 15.88
CA THR A 62 20.50 0.29 15.17
C THR A 62 20.39 0.19 13.66
N LYS A 63 20.19 -1.02 13.09
CA LYS A 63 20.11 -1.23 11.64
C LYS A 63 18.70 -1.71 11.27
N ILE A 64 17.96 -0.89 10.52
CA ILE A 64 16.55 -1.12 10.20
C ILE A 64 16.25 -0.75 8.73
N GLY A 65 15.17 -1.28 8.20
CA GLY A 65 14.65 -0.88 6.89
C GLY A 65 13.81 0.38 7.03
N VAL A 66 14.19 1.46 6.34
CA VAL A 66 13.48 2.75 6.41
C VAL A 66 12.98 3.11 5.01
N LEU A 67 11.67 3.33 4.90
CA LEU A 67 11.10 3.95 3.70
C LEU A 67 11.47 5.44 3.65
N SER A 68 11.98 5.88 2.50
CA SER A 68 12.19 7.28 2.17
C SER A 68 10.85 7.99 1.92
N ASN A 69 10.83 9.32 2.07
CA ASN A 69 9.75 10.19 1.62
C ASN A 69 8.33 9.86 2.13
N LEU A 70 8.17 9.33 3.36
CA LEU A 70 6.85 9.02 3.93
C LEU A 70 5.90 10.23 4.05
N GLU A 71 6.45 11.44 3.96
CA GLU A 71 5.72 12.70 3.96
C GLU A 71 5.10 13.05 2.59
N LYS A 72 5.57 12.47 1.49
CA LYS A 72 5.09 12.78 0.13
C LYS A 72 3.77 12.05 -0.17
N PHE A 73 2.87 12.74 -0.87
CA PHE A 73 1.63 12.18 -1.40
C PHE A 73 0.96 13.14 -2.40
N ASP A 74 0.56 12.66 -3.58
CA ASP A 74 -0.24 13.45 -4.52
C ASP A 74 -1.73 13.48 -4.13
N SER A 75 -2.07 14.30 -3.15
CA SER A 75 -3.44 14.41 -2.66
C SER A 75 -4.43 14.90 -3.72
N THR A 76 -3.97 15.70 -4.68
CA THR A 76 -4.84 16.27 -5.72
C THR A 76 -5.26 15.20 -6.70
N PHE A 77 -4.32 14.36 -7.14
CA PHE A 77 -4.59 13.22 -8.02
C PHE A 77 -5.63 12.26 -7.43
N PHE A 78 -5.51 11.93 -6.15
CA PHE A 78 -6.45 11.03 -5.46
C PHE A 78 -7.72 11.72 -4.93
N ASN A 79 -7.94 12.99 -5.28
CA ASN A 79 -9.07 13.80 -4.82
C ASN A 79 -9.25 13.78 -3.29
N VAL A 80 -8.13 13.90 -2.56
CA VAL A 80 -8.08 13.95 -1.10
C VAL A 80 -7.95 15.40 -0.68
N HIS A 81 -8.92 15.89 0.10
CA HIS A 81 -8.85 17.24 0.65
C HIS A 81 -7.59 17.43 1.52
N PRO A 82 -6.88 18.57 1.45
CA PRO A 82 -5.60 18.77 2.16
C PRO A 82 -5.65 18.47 3.67
N LYS A 83 -6.71 18.92 4.36
CA LYS A 83 -6.92 18.63 5.79
C LYS A 83 -7.00 17.13 6.12
N LEU A 84 -7.56 16.33 5.20
CA LEU A 84 -7.59 14.88 5.36
C LEU A 84 -6.23 14.28 5.00
N ALA A 85 -5.58 14.77 3.95
CA ALA A 85 -4.27 14.29 3.51
C ALA A 85 -3.21 14.36 4.63
N GLU A 86 -3.20 15.46 5.40
CA GLU A 86 -2.33 15.62 6.59
C GLU A 86 -2.60 14.60 7.71
N ARG A 87 -3.79 14.00 7.72
CA ARG A 87 -4.25 13.02 8.71
C ARG A 87 -4.25 11.58 8.20
N LEU A 88 -3.96 11.36 6.91
CA LEU A 88 -3.85 10.02 6.38
C LEU A 88 -2.58 9.35 6.92
N ASP A 89 -2.74 8.12 7.39
CA ASP A 89 -1.61 7.24 7.69
C ASP A 89 -0.70 7.17 6.44
N PRO A 90 0.63 7.38 6.60
CA PRO A 90 1.59 7.24 5.50
C PRO A 90 1.45 5.94 4.71
N GLN A 91 1.04 4.84 5.34
CA GLN A 91 0.80 3.56 4.69
C GLN A 91 -0.35 3.66 3.68
N ILE A 92 -1.45 4.34 4.02
CA ILE A 92 -2.58 4.55 3.09
C ILE A 92 -2.14 5.39 1.89
N ARG A 93 -1.35 6.45 2.14
CA ARG A 93 -0.82 7.33 1.09
C ARG A 93 0.05 6.55 0.10
N ALA A 94 1.02 5.78 0.61
CA ALA A 94 1.90 4.96 -0.20
C ALA A 94 1.14 3.84 -0.96
N MET A 95 0.14 3.21 -0.33
CA MET A 95 -0.66 2.16 -0.98
C MET A 95 -1.54 2.72 -2.09
N LEU A 96 -2.09 3.93 -1.96
CA LEU A 96 -2.88 4.55 -3.04
C LEU A 96 -2.03 4.74 -4.31
N GLU A 97 -0.81 5.29 -4.14
CA GLU A 97 0.16 5.45 -5.23
C GLU A 97 0.59 4.10 -5.80
N SER A 98 1.00 3.16 -4.93
CA SER A 98 1.44 1.83 -5.35
C SER A 98 0.34 1.04 -6.07
N THR A 99 -0.93 1.21 -5.68
CA THR A 99 -2.05 0.56 -6.37
C THR A 99 -2.25 1.13 -7.77
N TYR A 100 -2.15 2.45 -7.93
CA TYR A 100 -2.22 3.08 -9.24
C TYR A 100 -1.08 2.58 -10.15
N GLU A 101 0.14 2.55 -9.62
CA GLU A 101 1.32 2.05 -10.33
C GLU A 101 1.18 0.58 -10.71
N ALA A 102 0.63 -0.27 -9.83
CA ALA A 102 0.38 -1.67 -10.13
C ALA A 102 -0.65 -1.85 -11.26
N PHE A 103 -1.65 -0.98 -11.37
CA PHE A 103 -2.55 -0.97 -12.53
C PHE A 103 -1.82 -0.58 -13.82
N VAL A 104 -0.93 0.42 -13.75
CA VAL A 104 -0.13 0.85 -14.90
C VAL A 104 0.86 -0.24 -15.34
N ASP A 105 1.53 -0.89 -14.40
CA ASP A 105 2.41 -2.05 -14.63
C ASP A 105 1.65 -3.19 -15.33
N ALA A 106 0.40 -3.43 -14.90
CA ALA A 106 -0.49 -4.39 -15.56
C ALA A 106 -0.98 -3.97 -16.96
N GLY A 107 -0.65 -2.75 -17.43
CA GLY A 107 -1.19 -2.18 -18.66
C GLY A 107 -2.70 -1.91 -18.59
N VAL A 108 -3.26 -1.81 -17.38
CA VAL A 108 -4.69 -1.59 -17.15
C VAL A 108 -4.95 -0.12 -16.88
N ASN A 109 -5.85 0.49 -17.65
CA ASN A 109 -6.36 1.81 -17.29
C ASN A 109 -7.29 1.70 -16.08
N PRO A 110 -6.99 2.30 -14.92
CA PRO A 110 -7.82 2.18 -13.71
C PRO A 110 -9.26 2.65 -13.91
N THR A 111 -9.50 3.60 -14.81
CA THR A 111 -10.85 4.07 -15.13
C THR A 111 -11.73 2.99 -15.74
N SER A 112 -11.15 1.97 -16.38
CA SER A 112 -11.88 0.82 -16.93
C SER A 112 -12.40 -0.16 -15.88
N LEU A 113 -11.88 -0.07 -14.64
CA LEU A 113 -12.28 -0.91 -13.51
C LEU A 113 -13.36 -0.24 -12.63
N ARG A 114 -13.70 1.02 -12.89
CA ARG A 114 -14.71 1.74 -12.10
C ARG A 114 -16.06 1.03 -12.15
N GLY A 115 -16.69 0.85 -11.00
CA GLY A 115 -17.96 0.15 -10.84
C GLY A 115 -17.85 -1.38 -10.92
N SER A 116 -16.66 -1.95 -11.16
CA SER A 116 -16.48 -3.40 -11.26
C SER A 116 -16.58 -4.09 -9.90
N ASN A 117 -16.88 -5.38 -9.92
CA ASN A 117 -16.84 -6.26 -8.74
C ASN A 117 -15.40 -6.64 -8.35
N THR A 118 -14.46 -5.69 -8.38
CA THR A 118 -13.06 -5.92 -7.99
C THR A 118 -12.93 -5.83 -6.47
N ALA A 119 -12.36 -6.87 -5.86
CA ALA A 119 -12.09 -6.92 -4.44
C ALA A 119 -10.81 -6.15 -4.07
N VAL A 120 -10.73 -5.67 -2.82
CA VAL A 120 -9.53 -5.09 -2.24
C VAL A 120 -9.31 -5.73 -0.87
N VAL A 121 -8.25 -6.52 -0.75
CA VAL A 121 -7.86 -7.17 0.49
C VAL A 121 -6.49 -6.65 0.91
N VAL A 122 -6.42 -6.03 2.08
CA VAL A 122 -5.16 -5.44 2.59
C VAL A 122 -4.77 -6.10 3.89
N ALA A 123 -3.52 -6.56 3.96
CA ALA A 123 -2.92 -6.99 5.21
C ALA A 123 -2.38 -5.79 5.99
N THR A 124 -2.79 -5.64 7.25
CA THR A 124 -2.25 -4.61 8.14
C THR A 124 -2.30 -5.04 9.59
N THR A 125 -1.15 -4.96 10.26
CA THR A 125 -0.99 -5.42 11.65
C THR A 125 -0.83 -4.24 12.62
N ASN A 126 -0.07 -3.21 12.25
CA ASN A 126 0.21 -2.08 13.13
C ASN A 126 -0.62 -0.87 12.72
N ASN A 127 -0.99 -0.04 13.69
CA ASN A 127 -1.75 1.19 13.46
C ASN A 127 -1.18 2.36 14.27
N ASP A 128 0.14 2.52 14.17
CA ASP A 128 0.92 3.43 14.99
C ASP A 128 0.46 4.89 14.84
N TYR A 129 -0.01 5.28 13.65
CA TYR A 129 -0.49 6.64 13.39
C TYR A 129 -1.83 6.94 14.08
N ALA A 130 -2.74 5.96 14.16
CA ALA A 130 -3.97 6.11 14.94
C ALA A 130 -3.69 6.24 16.44
N ASP A 131 -2.74 5.44 16.94
CA ASP A 131 -2.33 5.46 18.34
C ASP A 131 -1.65 6.79 18.69
N TRP A 132 -0.81 7.31 17.79
CA TRP A 132 -0.17 8.62 17.93
C TRP A 132 -1.19 9.77 18.02
N TRP A 133 -2.22 9.77 17.17
CA TRP A 133 -3.30 10.76 17.27
C TRP A 133 -4.10 10.63 18.57
N SER A 134 -4.36 9.41 19.00
CA SER A 134 -5.13 9.13 20.21
C SER A 134 -4.38 9.50 21.49
N ALA A 135 -3.05 9.52 21.45
CA ALA A 135 -2.21 9.97 22.56
C ALA A 135 -2.37 11.48 22.86
N GLU A 136 -2.88 12.27 21.91
CA GLU A 136 -3.15 13.69 22.12
C GLU A 136 -4.58 14.09 21.72
N PRO A 137 -5.58 13.78 22.58
CA PRO A 137 -7.00 13.93 22.27
C PRO A 137 -7.42 15.34 21.86
N THR A 138 -6.69 16.37 22.29
CA THR A 138 -6.95 17.77 21.96
C THR A 138 -6.67 18.11 20.49
N ARG A 139 -5.94 17.26 19.76
CA ARG A 139 -5.58 17.46 18.35
C ARG A 139 -6.44 16.68 17.36
N VAL A 140 -7.29 15.79 17.86
CA VAL A 140 -8.21 14.97 17.07
C VAL A 140 -9.38 15.83 16.60
N ASN A 141 -9.67 15.80 15.30
CA ASN A 141 -10.75 16.59 14.68
C ASN A 141 -11.73 15.73 13.86
N GLY A 142 -11.57 14.41 13.89
CA GLY A 142 -12.44 13.42 13.24
C GLY A 142 -11.90 12.93 11.89
N TYR A 143 -11.01 13.67 11.23
CA TYR A 143 -10.36 13.20 10.00
C TYR A 143 -9.43 12.01 10.27
N GLU A 144 -8.92 11.86 11.49
CA GLU A 144 -8.05 10.75 11.90
C GLU A 144 -8.78 9.41 11.80
N PHE A 145 -10.09 9.36 12.10
CA PHE A 145 -10.90 8.15 11.93
C PHE A 145 -10.93 7.70 10.47
N LEU A 146 -11.10 8.65 9.54
CA LEU A 146 -11.11 8.38 8.10
C LEU A 146 -9.70 8.12 7.53
N GLY A 147 -8.66 8.56 8.24
CA GLY A 147 -7.29 8.49 7.77
C GLY A 147 -6.43 7.37 8.36
N CYS A 148 -6.83 6.79 9.49
CA CYS A 148 -5.98 5.84 10.22
C CYS A 148 -6.71 4.55 10.62
N THR A 149 -8.04 4.47 10.58
CA THR A 149 -8.72 3.22 10.96
C THR A 149 -8.31 2.08 10.02
N ARG A 150 -8.03 0.87 10.54
CA ARG A 150 -7.59 -0.27 9.72
C ARG A 150 -8.53 -0.60 8.54
N THR A 151 -9.83 -0.40 8.71
CA THR A 151 -10.81 -0.58 7.63
C THR A 151 -10.63 0.43 6.48
N MET A 152 -10.01 1.58 6.73
CA MET A 152 -9.73 2.59 5.71
C MET A 152 -8.59 2.19 4.77
N PHE A 153 -7.69 1.28 5.17
CA PHE A 153 -6.60 0.81 4.31
C PHE A 153 -7.13 0.27 2.96
N PRO A 154 -8.04 -0.73 2.95
CA PRO A 154 -8.67 -1.20 1.72
C PRO A 154 -9.78 -0.25 1.22
N ASN A 155 -10.58 0.34 2.12
CA ASN A 155 -11.74 1.13 1.70
C ASN A 155 -11.35 2.42 0.98
N ARG A 156 -10.20 3.04 1.31
CA ARG A 156 -9.71 4.22 0.60
C ARG A 156 -9.28 3.86 -0.83
N ILE A 157 -8.65 2.71 -1.03
CA ILE A 157 -8.32 2.18 -2.36
C ILE A 157 -9.62 1.93 -3.14
N SER A 158 -10.56 1.19 -2.56
CA SER A 158 -11.86 0.92 -3.21
C SER A 158 -12.60 2.22 -3.56
N TYR A 159 -12.58 3.21 -2.67
CA TYR A 159 -13.21 4.51 -2.89
C TYR A 159 -12.53 5.29 -4.02
N SER A 160 -11.20 5.41 -3.99
CA SER A 160 -10.43 6.19 -4.98
C SER A 160 -10.55 5.61 -6.40
N PHE A 161 -10.59 4.29 -6.53
CA PHE A 161 -10.69 3.61 -7.83
C PHE A 161 -12.12 3.15 -8.19
N ASP A 162 -13.11 3.46 -7.35
CA ASP A 162 -14.53 3.11 -7.55
C ASP A 162 -14.79 1.59 -7.67
N LEU A 163 -14.04 0.78 -6.91
CA LEU A 163 -14.15 -0.68 -6.90
C LEU A 163 -15.29 -1.12 -5.96
N LYS A 164 -16.16 -2.02 -6.43
CA LYS A 164 -17.42 -2.39 -5.75
C LYS A 164 -17.44 -3.82 -5.19
N GLY A 165 -16.35 -4.57 -5.34
CA GLY A 165 -16.22 -5.87 -4.72
C GLY A 165 -15.95 -5.79 -3.21
N PRO A 166 -15.74 -6.94 -2.56
CA PRO A 166 -15.37 -7.01 -1.14
C PRO A 166 -14.16 -6.11 -0.82
N SER A 167 -14.26 -5.33 0.26
CA SER A 167 -13.17 -4.45 0.70
C SER A 167 -12.95 -4.62 2.21
N TYR A 168 -11.84 -5.23 2.60
CA TYR A 168 -11.59 -5.56 4.01
C TYR A 168 -10.11 -5.77 4.32
N ALA A 169 -9.78 -5.55 5.58
CA ALA A 169 -8.44 -5.71 6.11
C ALA A 169 -8.31 -7.07 6.81
N VAL A 170 -7.15 -7.70 6.71
CA VAL A 170 -6.80 -8.94 7.42
C VAL A 170 -5.55 -8.73 8.27
N ASP A 171 -5.47 -9.44 9.39
CA ASP A 171 -4.31 -9.43 10.27
C ASP A 171 -4.03 -10.85 10.77
N SER A 172 -2.93 -11.42 10.27
CA SER A 172 -2.34 -12.66 10.78
C SER A 172 -0.86 -12.48 11.12
N GLY A 173 -0.46 -11.25 11.45
CA GLY A 173 0.94 -10.89 11.68
C GLY A 173 1.78 -11.06 10.41
N SER A 174 2.95 -11.69 10.52
CA SER A 174 3.92 -11.81 9.42
C SER A 174 3.41 -12.56 8.19
N SER A 175 2.38 -13.42 8.33
CA SER A 175 1.74 -14.11 7.20
C SER A 175 0.62 -13.29 6.55
N GLY A 176 0.35 -12.08 7.04
CA GLY A 176 -0.81 -11.27 6.66
C GLY A 176 -0.92 -11.05 5.15
N SER A 177 0.17 -10.64 4.49
CA SER A 177 0.16 -10.35 3.05
C SER A 177 -0.13 -11.60 2.21
N LEU A 178 0.39 -12.76 2.61
CA LEU A 178 0.10 -14.03 1.93
C LEU A 178 -1.33 -14.50 2.18
N MET A 179 -1.88 -14.26 3.38
CA MET A 179 -3.30 -14.52 3.66
C MET A 179 -4.21 -13.60 2.85
N ALA A 180 -3.86 -12.33 2.68
CA ALA A 180 -4.58 -11.40 1.81
C ALA A 180 -4.55 -11.87 0.35
N PHE A 181 -3.41 -12.41 -0.10
CA PHE A 181 -3.28 -13.02 -1.42
C PHE A 181 -4.19 -14.25 -1.58
N GLU A 182 -4.16 -15.19 -0.65
CA GLU A 182 -5.03 -16.37 -0.64
C GLU A 182 -6.53 -16.00 -0.68
N HIS A 183 -6.92 -14.97 0.06
CA HIS A 183 -8.30 -14.46 0.09
C HIS A 183 -8.75 -13.79 -1.22
N ALA A 184 -7.80 -13.42 -2.09
CA ALA A 184 -8.06 -12.82 -3.38
C ALA A 184 -8.11 -13.85 -4.53
N LEU A 185 -7.71 -15.10 -4.26
CA LEU A 185 -7.84 -16.24 -5.18
C LEU A 185 -9.27 -16.81 -5.13
#